data_AF-A0A2S9G2V1-F1
#
_entry.id   AF-A0A2S9G2V1-F1
#
_cell.length_a   1.000
_cell.length_b   1.000
_cell.length_c   1.000
_cell.angle_alpha   90.00
_cell.angle_beta   90.00
_cell.angle_gamma   90.00
#
_symmetry.space_group_name_H-M   'P 1'
#
loop_
_entity.id
_entity.type
_entity.pdbx_description
1 polymer ?
#
loop_
_entity_poly.entity_id
_entity_poly.type
_entity_poly.pdbx_seq_one_letter_code
_entity_poly.pdbx_strand_id
1 'polypeptide(L)'
;PSGVYRIKGTIGVRYRASTRNYSVNVVGPSVHIAVAPPRCAANNLVAIGMSLDADDVRYRMRSALAPVTGPAPAQGIRRLQRYR
;
A
#
# COMPACT_ATOMS: atom_id res chain seq x y z
N PRO A 1 6.15 4.33 -9.60
CA PRO A 1 6.56 5.65 -10.17
C PRO A 1 8.00 5.52 -10.69
N SER A 2 8.40 6.32 -11.68
CA SER A 2 9.77 6.27 -12.18
C SER A 2 10.77 6.61 -11.07
N GLY A 3 11.97 6.00 -11.09
CA GLY A 3 13.02 6.23 -10.10
C GLY A 3 12.79 5.61 -8.70
N VAL A 4 11.55 5.23 -8.36
CA VAL A 4 11.24 4.58 -7.06
C VAL A 4 11.72 3.14 -7.07
N TYR A 5 12.64 2.82 -6.16
CA TYR A 5 13.18 1.47 -5.97
C TYR A 5 12.53 0.76 -4.77
N ARG A 6 12.12 1.50 -3.74
CA ARG A 6 11.53 0.94 -2.52
C ARG A 6 10.27 1.68 -2.10
N ILE A 7 9.26 0.93 -1.65
CA ILE A 7 8.07 1.46 -1.00
C ILE A 7 7.89 0.78 0.35
N LYS A 8 7.57 1.56 1.37
CA LYS A 8 7.28 1.08 2.71
C LYS A 8 6.04 1.74 3.28
N GLY A 9 5.40 1.06 4.23
CA GLY A 9 4.45 1.69 5.12
C GLY A 9 3.26 0.78 5.42
N THR A 10 2.08 1.37 5.55
CA THR A 10 0.87 0.65 5.92
C THR A 10 -0.32 1.06 5.05
N ILE A 11 -1.20 0.09 4.80
CA ILE A 11 -2.45 0.29 4.08
C ILE A 11 -3.62 -0.32 4.85
N GLY A 12 -4.78 0.33 4.80
CA GLY A 12 -6.03 -0.21 5.30
C GLY A 12 -6.81 -0.89 4.18
N VAL A 13 -7.26 -2.12 4.41
CA VAL A 13 -8.10 -2.86 3.46
C VAL A 13 -9.45 -3.13 4.10
N ARG A 14 -10.52 -2.62 3.48
CA ARG A 14 -11.88 -2.83 3.95
C ARG A 14 -12.38 -4.20 3.50
N TYR A 15 -12.74 -5.04 4.46
CA TYR A 15 -13.52 -6.25 4.28
C TYR A 15 -15.00 -5.96 4.60
N ARG A 16 -15.89 -6.95 4.41
CA ARG A 16 -17.33 -6.77 4.67
C ARG A 16 -17.66 -6.24 6.06
N ALA A 17 -16.99 -6.76 7.10
CA ALA A 17 -17.31 -6.46 8.49
C ALA A 17 -16.29 -5.56 9.22
N SER A 18 -15.11 -5.33 8.62
CA SER A 18 -14.01 -4.64 9.30
C SER A 18 -12.97 -4.11 8.34
N THR A 19 -12.11 -3.22 8.83
CA THR A 19 -10.89 -2.81 8.13
C THR A 19 -9.70 -3.48 8.78
N ARG A 20 -8.82 -4.09 7.97
CA ARG A 20 -7.56 -4.67 8.44
C ARG A 20 -6.38 -3.90 7.88
N ASN A 21 -5.42 -3.61 8.74
CA ASN A 21 -4.21 -2.90 8.37
C ASN A 21 -3.11 -3.90 7.99
N TYR A 22 -2.38 -3.59 6.93
CA TYR A 22 -1.26 -4.37 6.45
C TYR A 22 -0.01 -3.51 6.37
N SER A 23 1.14 -4.07 6.72
CA SER A 23 2.44 -3.49 6.40
C SER A 23 2.83 -3.88 4.98
N VAL A 24 3.38 -2.92 4.25
CA VAL A 24 3.79 -3.06 2.86
C VAL A 24 5.29 -2.83 2.77
N ASN A 25 6.00 -3.75 2.13
CA ASN A 25 7.39 -3.62 1.76
C ASN A 25 7.54 -4.02 0.29
N VAL A 26 7.90 -3.07 -0.56
CA VAL A 26 8.25 -3.32 -1.96
C VAL A 26 9.70 -2.93 -2.17
N VAL A 27 10.50 -3.80 -2.79
CA VAL A 27 11.90 -3.52 -3.15
C VAL A 27 12.15 -4.10 -4.54
N GLY A 28 12.46 -3.26 -5.51
CA GLY A 28 12.51 -3.67 -6.91
C GLY A 28 11.20 -4.37 -7.33
N PRO A 29 11.26 -5.60 -7.89
CA PRO A 29 10.05 -6.35 -8.25
C PRO A 29 9.41 -7.11 -7.06
N SER A 30 10.10 -7.20 -5.93
CA SER A 30 9.67 -8.03 -4.79
C SER A 30 8.66 -7.29 -3.93
N VAL A 31 7.53 -7.94 -3.65
CA VAL A 31 6.45 -7.42 -2.81
C VAL A 31 6.27 -8.33 -1.61
N HIS A 32 6.28 -7.76 -0.42
CA HIS A 32 5.98 -8.42 0.83
C HIS A 32 4.92 -7.66 1.61
N ILE A 33 3.89 -8.38 2.02
CA ILE A 33 2.76 -7.87 2.78
C ILE A 33 2.69 -8.64 4.09
N ALA A 34 2.51 -7.96 5.21
CA ALA A 34 2.22 -8.62 6.48
C ALA A 34 1.06 -7.93 7.18
N VAL A 35 0.47 -8.59 8.18
CA VAL A 35 -0.51 -7.92 9.04
C VAL A 35 0.23 -6.83 9.81
N ALA A 36 -0.29 -5.60 9.80
CA ALA A 36 0.33 -4.51 10.52
C ALA A 36 0.22 -4.72 12.04
N PRO A 37 1.18 -4.22 12.84
CA PRO A 37 1.05 -4.20 14.28
C PRO A 37 -0.24 -3.49 14.74
N PRO A 38 -0.79 -3.88 15.90
CA PRO A 38 -1.94 -3.20 16.48
C PRO A 38 -1.68 -1.70 16.65
N ARG A 39 -2.73 -0.87 16.47
CA ARG A 39 -2.69 0.60 16.62
C ARG A 39 -1.79 1.35 15.62
N CYS A 40 -1.24 0.68 14.60
CA CYS A 40 -0.55 1.38 13.52
C CYS A 40 -1.53 2.24 12.70
N ALA A 41 -1.15 3.50 12.46
CA ALA A 41 -1.89 4.38 11.55
C ALA A 41 -1.89 3.76 10.14
N ALA A 42 -3.08 3.58 9.57
CA ALA A 42 -3.24 3.07 8.21
C ALA A 42 -2.96 4.16 7.18
N ASN A 43 -2.73 3.74 5.93
CA ASN A 43 -2.64 4.61 4.76
C ASN A 43 -1.48 5.62 4.85
N ASN A 44 -0.30 5.12 5.20
CA ASN A 44 0.94 5.89 5.20
C ASN A 44 1.94 5.14 4.33
N LEU A 45 2.43 5.77 3.26
CA LEU A 45 3.45 5.18 2.39
C LEU A 45 4.62 6.14 2.22
N VAL A 46 5.81 5.57 2.11
CA VAL A 46 7.07 6.26 1.77
C VAL A 46 7.65 5.61 0.54
N ALA A 47 8.04 6.43 -0.45
CA ALA A 47 8.78 6.01 -1.62
C ALA A 47 10.23 6.46 -1.49
N ILE A 48 11.15 5.57 -1.84
CA ILE A 48 12.59 5.81 -1.80
C ILE A 48 13.15 5.43 -3.16
N GLY A 49 13.97 6.30 -3.71
CA GLY A 49 14.54 6.15 -5.04
C GLY A 49 15.43 7.31 -5.42
N MET A 50 15.95 7.27 -6.64
CA MET A 50 16.83 8.31 -7.19
C MET A 50 16.07 9.13 -8.22
N SER A 51 16.39 10.43 -8.32
CA SER A 51 15.83 11.35 -9.31
C SER A 51 14.29 11.30 -9.38
N LEU A 52 13.66 11.30 -8.20
CA LEU A 52 12.21 11.22 -8.11
C LEU A 52 11.58 12.53 -8.60
N ASP A 53 10.63 12.40 -9.53
CA ASP A 53 9.61 13.43 -9.70
C ASP A 53 8.72 13.40 -8.46
N ALA A 54 8.97 14.34 -7.54
CA ALA A 54 8.31 14.37 -6.25
C ALA A 54 6.79 14.58 -6.38
N ASP A 55 6.34 15.32 -7.41
CA ASP A 55 4.93 15.61 -7.61
C ASP A 55 4.19 14.43 -8.23
N ASP A 56 4.76 13.75 -9.24
CA ASP A 56 4.18 12.48 -9.74
C ASP A 56 4.13 11.42 -8.65
N VAL A 57 5.21 11.26 -7.87
CA VAL A 57 5.24 10.32 -6.75
C VAL A 57 4.16 10.66 -5.73
N ARG A 58 4.07 11.93 -5.31
CA ARG A 58 3.05 12.39 -4.36
C ARG A 58 1.64 12.16 -4.89
N TYR A 59 1.38 12.50 -6.16
CA TYR A 59 0.09 12.29 -6.80
C TYR A 59 -0.30 10.81 -6.80
N ARG A 60 0.58 9.93 -7.26
CA ARG A 60 0.33 8.48 -7.29
C ARG A 60 0.13 7.89 -5.90
N MET A 61 0.90 8.34 -4.90
CA MET A 61 0.73 7.89 -3.52
C MET A 61 -0.61 8.32 -2.93
N ARG A 62 -1.00 9.58 -3.12
CA ARG A 62 -2.30 10.09 -2.66
C ARG A 62 -3.45 9.36 -3.35
N SER A 63 -3.35 9.16 -4.67
CA SER A 63 -4.34 8.42 -5.44
C SER A 63 -4.47 6.97 -4.96
N ALA A 64 -3.35 6.27 -4.74
CA ALA A 64 -3.36 4.88 -4.28
C ALA A 64 -3.90 4.70 -2.85
N LEU A 65 -3.77 5.73 -2.01
CA LEU A 65 -4.25 5.74 -0.63
C LEU A 65 -5.62 6.43 -0.47
N ALA A 66 -6.22 6.88 -1.58
CA ALA A 66 -7.51 7.55 -1.56
C ALA A 66 -8.57 6.63 -0.93
N PRO A 67 -9.44 7.16 -0.05
CA PRO A 67 -10.54 6.38 0.50
C PRO A 67 -11.43 5.85 -0.61
N VAL A 68 -11.77 4.57 -0.54
CA VAL A 68 -12.77 3.94 -1.41
C VAL A 68 -14.02 3.60 -0.61
N THR A 69 -15.18 3.61 -1.26
CA THR A 69 -16.45 3.17 -0.66
C THR A 69 -16.62 1.66 -0.78
N GLY A 70 -17.14 1.02 0.26
CA GLY A 70 -17.42 -0.42 0.26
C GLY A 70 -16.19 -1.32 0.47
N PRO A 71 -16.38 -2.65 0.45
CA PRO A 71 -15.32 -3.63 0.64
C PRO A 71 -14.45 -3.78 -0.60
N ALA A 72 -13.21 -4.22 -0.42
CA ALA A 72 -12.30 -4.52 -1.51
C ALA A 72 -12.86 -5.66 -2.39
N PRO A 73 -12.75 -5.56 -3.74
CA PRO A 73 -13.14 -6.63 -4.64
C PRO A 73 -12.40 -7.94 -4.35
N ALA A 74 -13.07 -9.08 -4.56
CA ALA A 74 -12.51 -10.40 -4.27
C ALA A 74 -11.18 -10.66 -5.01
N GLN A 75 -11.03 -10.16 -6.23
CA GLN A 75 -9.77 -10.26 -6.99
C GLN A 75 -8.62 -9.50 -6.31
N GLY A 76 -8.90 -8.30 -5.76
CA GLY A 76 -7.92 -7.52 -5.02
C GLY A 76 -7.45 -8.24 -3.75
N ILE A 77 -8.39 -8.86 -3.03
CA ILE A 77 -8.07 -9.68 -1.86
C ILE A 77 -7.19 -10.88 -2.22
N ARG A 78 -7.52 -11.62 -3.29
CA ARG A 78 -6.70 -12.75 -3.76
C ARG A 78 -5.28 -12.33 -4.12
N ARG A 79 -5.13 -11.16 -4.79
CA ARG A 79 -3.81 -10.62 -5.12
C ARG A 79 -3.02 -10.21 -3.88
N LEU A 80 -3.67 -9.60 -2.89
CA LEU A 80 -3.04 -9.24 -1.62
C LEU A 80 -2.55 -10.48 -0.87
N GLN A 81 -3.37 -11.54 -0.83
CA GLN A 81 -3.02 -12.80 -0.17
C GLN A 81 -1.83 -13.52 -0.81
N ARG A 82 -1.59 -13.33 -2.12
CA ARG A 82 -0.42 -13.90 -2.80
C ARG A 82 0.91 -13.32 -2.31
N TYR A 83 0.91 -12.06 -1.88
CA TYR A 83 2.11 -11.35 -1.42
C TYR A 83 2.26 -11.36 0.11
N ARG A 84 1.33 -12.01 0.81
CA ARG A 84 1.39 -12.22 2.26
C ARG A 84 2.08 -13.54 2.57
#